data_AF-A0A387BGP5-F1
#
_entry.id   AF-A0A387BGP5-F1
#
_cell.length_a   1.000
_cell.length_b   1.000
_cell.length_c   1.000
_cell.angle_alpha   90.00
_cell.angle_beta   90.00
_cell.angle_gamma   90.00
#
_symmetry.space_group_name_H-M   'P 1'
#
loop_
_entity.id
_entity.type
_entity.pdbx_description
1 polymer ?
#
loop_
_entity_poly.entity_id
_entity_poly.type
_entity_poly.pdbx_seq_one_letter_code
_entity_poly.pdbx_strand_id
1 'polypeptide(L)'
;MSIDECLCELPGLLAGMLPHASDIGRLGDAELTELVRALGQAGSALQGCAAVAAAEVETRSRRELGSESLARKAGVKSGAELVQKLTGSSLGDAKKAVRVGVMLETAAEIAPEPEAGAGPGPRSIEALAALGGS
;
A
#
# COMPACT_ATOMS: atom_id res chain seq x y z
N MET A 1 8.01 -22.41 -0.03
CA MET A 1 8.63 -21.09 0.13
C MET A 1 8.16 -20.51 1.46
N SER A 2 9.08 -20.30 2.40
CA SER A 2 8.77 -19.69 3.71
C SER A 2 8.52 -18.18 3.55
N ILE A 3 7.79 -17.54 4.48
CA ILE A 3 7.63 -16.06 4.49
C ILE A 3 8.99 -15.37 4.56
N ASP A 4 9.92 -15.93 5.34
CA ASP A 4 11.28 -15.41 5.50
C ASP A 4 12.07 -15.41 4.19
N GLU A 5 12.01 -16.53 3.46
CA GLU A 5 12.62 -16.72 2.14
C GLU A 5 12.02 -15.76 1.10
N CYS A 6 10.70 -15.54 1.14
CA CYS A 6 10.02 -14.61 0.27
C CYS A 6 10.45 -13.15 0.53
N LEU A 7 10.63 -12.76 1.79
CA LEU A 7 11.02 -11.40 2.16
C LEU A 7 12.46 -11.05 1.73
N CYS A 8 13.38 -12.02 1.76
CA CYS A 8 14.74 -11.83 1.27
C CYS A 8 14.81 -11.66 -0.26
N GLU A 9 14.00 -12.42 -0.99
CA GLU A 9 14.02 -12.46 -2.46
C GLU A 9 13.21 -11.33 -3.11
N LEU A 10 12.20 -10.80 -2.43
CA LEU A 10 11.25 -9.82 -3.00
C LEU A 10 11.90 -8.58 -3.62
N PRO A 11 12.89 -7.90 -2.99
CA PRO A 11 13.56 -6.78 -3.62
C PRO A 11 14.32 -7.15 -4.90
N GLY A 12 14.97 -8.31 -4.91
CA GLY A 12 15.73 -8.81 -6.06
C GLY A 12 14.81 -9.22 -7.22
N LEU A 13 13.70 -9.88 -6.91
CA LEU A 13 12.67 -10.24 -7.89
C LEU A 13 12.03 -9.00 -8.50
N LEU A 14 11.62 -8.01 -7.69
CA LEU A 14 11.07 -6.75 -8.20
C LEU A 14 12.09 -6.02 -9.08
N ALA A 15 13.36 -5.95 -8.68
CA ALA A 15 14.41 -5.32 -9.48
C ALA A 15 14.63 -6.05 -10.82
N GLY A 16 14.57 -7.38 -10.84
CA GLY A 16 14.72 -8.19 -12.05
C GLY A 16 13.52 -8.17 -12.99
N MET A 17 12.31 -7.91 -12.46
CA MET A 17 11.08 -7.82 -13.26
C MET A 17 10.87 -6.44 -13.91
N LEU A 18 11.51 -5.39 -13.38
CA LEU A 18 11.32 -4.04 -13.88
C LEU A 18 12.20 -3.76 -15.11
N PRO A 19 11.64 -3.09 -16.15
CA PRO A 19 12.39 -2.77 -17.35
C PRO A 19 13.58 -1.87 -17.02
N HIS A 20 14.70 -2.09 -17.70
CA HIS A 20 15.89 -1.28 -17.50
C HIS A 20 15.72 0.09 -18.19
N ALA A 21 16.45 1.11 -17.74
CA ALA A 21 16.33 2.46 -18.29
C ALA A 21 16.51 2.51 -19.83
N SER A 22 17.37 1.64 -20.37
CA SER A 22 17.56 1.50 -21.83
C SER A 22 16.34 0.94 -22.56
N ASP A 23 15.54 0.11 -21.92
CA ASP A 23 14.35 -0.50 -22.53
C ASP A 23 13.21 0.51 -22.52
N ILE A 24 13.08 1.26 -21.42
CA ILE A 24 12.12 2.37 -21.30
C ILE A 24 12.37 3.42 -22.40
N GLY A 25 13.63 3.77 -22.66
CA GLY A 25 14.00 4.77 -23.68
C GLY A 25 13.73 4.34 -25.14
N ARG A 26 13.35 3.08 -25.38
CA ARG A 26 13.02 2.55 -26.72
C ARG A 26 11.52 2.42 -26.96
N LEU A 27 10.69 2.62 -25.94
CA LEU A 27 9.24 2.52 -26.05
C LEU A 27 8.68 3.67 -26.88
N GLY A 28 7.69 3.37 -27.71
CA GLY A 28 6.85 4.41 -28.30
C GLY A 28 5.92 5.06 -27.28
N ASP A 29 5.36 6.23 -27.59
CA ASP A 29 4.54 7.02 -26.65
C ASP A 29 3.37 6.23 -26.03
N ALA A 30 2.67 5.43 -26.84
CA ALA A 30 1.57 4.59 -26.37
C ALA A 30 2.05 3.49 -25.40
N GLU A 31 3.20 2.88 -25.67
CA GLU A 31 3.78 1.83 -24.82
C GLU A 31 4.30 2.42 -23.51
N LEU A 32 4.92 3.61 -23.57
CA LEU A 32 5.43 4.32 -22.40
C LEU A 32 4.30 4.72 -21.45
N THR A 33 3.20 5.27 -21.98
CA THR A 33 2.05 5.68 -21.17
C THR A 33 1.35 4.47 -20.53
N GLU A 34 1.23 3.36 -21.27
CA GLU A 34 0.73 2.10 -20.73
C GLU A 34 1.63 1.51 -19.64
N LEU A 35 2.95 1.55 -19.83
CA LEU A 35 3.90 1.13 -18.81
C LEU A 35 3.77 1.97 -17.53
N VAL A 36 3.72 3.30 -17.63
CA VAL A 36 3.55 4.19 -16.47
C VAL A 36 2.25 3.90 -15.74
N ARG A 37 1.15 3.63 -16.47
CA ARG A 37 -0.14 3.24 -15.90
C ARG A 37 -0.03 1.94 -15.11
N ALA A 38 0.56 0.91 -15.71
CA ALA A 38 0.72 -0.40 -15.08
C ALA A 38 1.60 -0.33 -13.82
N LEU A 39 2.73 0.40 -13.89
CA LEU A 39 3.62 0.61 -12.74
C LEU A 39 2.95 1.41 -11.63
N GLY A 40 2.13 2.42 -11.98
CA GLY A 40 1.34 3.17 -11.02
C GLY A 40 0.33 2.30 -10.26
N GLN A 41 -0.34 1.38 -10.96
CA GLN A 41 -1.27 0.42 -10.34
C GLN A 41 -0.55 -0.55 -9.41
N ALA A 42 0.54 -1.16 -9.87
CA ALA A 42 1.36 -2.07 -9.07
C ALA A 42 1.93 -1.36 -7.84
N GLY A 43 2.46 -0.15 -8.02
CA GLY A 43 2.96 0.70 -6.95
C GLY A 43 1.88 1.03 -5.94
N SER A 44 0.67 1.39 -6.38
CA SER A 44 -0.44 1.69 -5.47
C SER A 44 -0.86 0.48 -4.64
N ALA A 45 -0.89 -0.72 -5.23
CA ALA A 45 -1.18 -1.94 -4.49
C ALA A 45 -0.10 -2.23 -3.43
N LEU A 46 1.17 -2.11 -3.80
CA LEU A 46 2.30 -2.30 -2.89
C LEU A 46 2.28 -1.28 -1.73
N GLN A 47 1.98 -0.02 -2.02
CA GLN A 47 1.83 1.02 -0.99
C GLN A 47 0.66 0.73 -0.04
N GLY A 48 -0.43 0.14 -0.53
CA GLY A 48 -1.53 -0.35 0.31
C GLY A 48 -1.07 -1.41 1.30
N CYS A 49 -0.33 -2.43 0.85
CA CYS A 49 0.24 -3.45 1.71
C CYS A 49 1.22 -2.87 2.74
N ALA A 50 2.09 -1.96 2.29
CA ALA A 50 3.04 -1.28 3.17
C ALA A 50 2.32 -0.43 4.24
N ALA A 51 1.22 0.22 3.88
CA ALA A 51 0.41 0.99 4.82
C ALA A 51 -0.22 0.11 5.90
N VAL A 52 -0.81 -1.03 5.54
CA VAL A 52 -1.36 -2.01 6.51
C VAL A 52 -0.26 -2.53 7.44
N ALA A 53 0.91 -2.90 6.91
CA ALA A 53 2.04 -3.31 7.73
C ALA A 53 2.50 -2.19 8.69
N ALA A 54 2.51 -0.93 8.23
CA ALA A 54 2.86 0.21 9.06
C ALA A 54 1.85 0.45 10.20
N ALA A 55 0.55 0.29 9.93
CA ALA A 55 -0.49 0.38 10.96
C ALA A 55 -0.33 -0.71 12.04
N GLU A 56 -0.04 -1.95 11.64
CA GLU A 56 0.26 -3.03 12.59
C GLU A 56 1.51 -2.73 13.42
N VAL A 57 2.57 -2.18 12.81
CA VAL A 57 3.77 -1.73 13.53
C VAL A 57 3.42 -0.65 14.55
N GLU A 58 2.55 0.31 14.21
CA GLU A 58 2.07 1.34 15.15
C GLU A 58 1.29 0.70 16.31
N THR A 59 0.38 -0.23 16.02
CA THR A 59 -0.39 -0.96 17.03
C THR A 59 0.51 -1.76 17.98
N ARG A 60 1.55 -2.43 17.48
CA ARG A 60 2.54 -3.13 18.32
C ARG A 60 3.57 -2.24 18.98
N SER A 61 3.59 -0.95 18.64
CA SER A 61 4.52 0.03 19.20
C SER A 61 3.90 0.91 20.28
N ARG A 62 2.62 0.71 20.59
CA ARG A 62 1.89 1.54 21.55
C ARG A 62 2.56 1.56 22.93
N ARG A 63 2.46 2.70 23.60
CA ARG A 63 3.18 2.97 24.84
C ARG A 63 2.67 2.11 26.01
N GLU A 64 1.39 1.74 26.00
CA GLU A 64 0.80 0.85 27.01
C GLU A 64 1.46 -0.54 27.06
N LEU A 65 2.15 -0.96 25.99
CA LEU A 65 2.89 -2.23 25.96
C LEU A 65 4.22 -2.16 26.72
N GLY A 66 4.67 -0.97 27.15
CA GLY A 66 5.86 -0.82 27.99
C GLY A 66 7.11 -1.46 27.37
N SER A 67 7.73 -2.41 28.07
CA SER A 67 8.88 -3.19 27.57
C SER A 67 8.58 -4.06 26.36
N GLU A 68 7.32 -4.43 26.16
CA GLU A 68 6.87 -5.26 25.04
C GLU A 68 6.67 -4.45 23.75
N SER A 69 6.62 -3.11 23.85
CA SER A 69 6.51 -2.21 22.70
C SER A 69 7.62 -2.47 21.68
N LEU A 70 7.22 -2.70 20.43
CA LEU A 70 8.13 -2.95 19.34
C LEU A 70 9.07 -1.75 19.09
N ALA A 71 8.50 -0.52 19.09
CA ALA A 71 9.29 0.71 19.01
C ALA A 71 10.32 0.81 20.14
N ARG A 72 9.93 0.48 21.39
CA ARG A 72 10.85 0.52 22.53
C ARG A 72 11.98 -0.49 22.39
N LYS A 73 11.68 -1.74 21.98
CA LYS A 73 12.68 -2.77 21.70
C LYS A 73 13.66 -2.34 20.59
N ALA A 74 13.17 -1.57 19.62
CA ALA A 74 13.98 -1.02 18.54
C ALA A 74 14.69 0.32 18.85
N GLY A 75 14.49 0.86 20.07
CA GLY A 75 15.14 2.08 20.56
C GLY A 75 14.56 3.40 20.02
N VAL A 76 13.31 3.40 19.55
CA VAL A 76 12.62 4.59 19.00
C VAL A 76 11.33 4.89 19.78
N LYS A 77 10.73 6.07 19.58
CA LYS A 77 9.67 6.60 20.45
C LYS A 77 8.25 6.33 19.96
N SER A 78 8.09 5.86 18.73
CA SER A 78 6.79 5.54 18.10
C SER A 78 6.93 4.50 16.99
N GLY A 79 5.82 3.88 16.57
CA GLY A 79 5.83 2.97 15.43
C GLY A 79 6.14 3.69 14.12
N ALA A 80 5.64 4.92 13.93
CA ALA A 80 6.03 5.76 12.80
C ALA A 80 7.56 6.01 12.72
N GLU A 81 8.24 6.24 13.85
CA GLU A 81 9.71 6.34 13.88
C GLU A 81 10.38 4.99 13.56
N LEU A 82 9.77 3.88 13.97
CA LEU A 82 10.26 2.54 13.62
C LEU A 82 10.14 2.26 12.12
N VAL A 83 8.98 2.55 11.52
CA VAL A 83 8.75 2.45 10.07
C VAL A 83 9.76 3.30 9.31
N GLN A 84 9.99 4.54 9.76
CA GLN A 84 11.01 5.42 9.20
C GLN A 84 12.40 4.77 9.24
N LYS A 85 12.80 4.25 10.40
CA LYS A 85 14.10 3.59 10.60
C LYS A 85 14.28 2.34 9.72
N LEU A 86 13.24 1.55 9.55
CA LEU A 86 13.29 0.29 8.78
C LEU A 86 13.26 0.51 7.27
N THR A 87 12.53 1.52 6.79
CA THR A 87 12.31 1.76 5.35
C THR A 87 13.26 2.81 4.76
N GLY A 88 13.92 3.61 5.60
CA GLY A 88 14.71 4.76 5.16
C GLY A 88 13.87 5.93 4.59
N SER A 89 12.54 5.86 4.70
CA SER A 89 11.63 6.92 4.26
C SER A 89 11.69 8.16 5.16
N SER A 90 11.02 9.24 4.76
CA SER A 90 10.86 10.40 5.64
C SER A 90 9.89 10.10 6.78
N LEU A 91 10.02 10.80 7.91
CA LEU A 91 9.04 10.68 9.00
C LEU A 91 7.62 11.07 8.56
N GLY A 92 7.49 11.99 7.61
CA GLY A 92 6.21 12.39 7.03
C GLY A 92 5.55 11.24 6.27
N ASP A 93 6.33 10.53 5.45
CA ASP A 93 5.85 9.39 4.68
C ASP A 93 5.49 8.21 5.59
N ALA A 94 6.31 7.92 6.60
CA ALA A 94 6.02 6.89 7.58
C ALA A 94 4.69 7.17 8.32
N LYS A 95 4.47 8.42 8.79
CA LYS A 95 3.20 8.82 9.42
C LYS A 95 2.01 8.72 8.46
N LYS A 96 2.21 9.07 7.19
CA LYS A 96 1.19 8.94 6.15
C LYS A 96 0.82 7.48 5.93
N ALA A 97 1.81 6.59 5.80
CA ALA A 97 1.60 5.16 5.64
C ALA A 97 0.81 4.56 6.81
N VAL A 98 1.19 4.87 8.05
CA VAL A 98 0.44 4.48 9.26
C VAL A 98 -1.02 4.94 9.19
N ARG A 99 -1.25 6.23 8.88
CA ARG A 99 -2.60 6.79 8.80
C ARG A 99 -3.44 6.10 7.73
N VAL A 100 -2.88 5.90 6.54
CA VAL A 100 -3.56 5.19 5.44
C VAL A 100 -3.87 3.76 5.86
N GLY A 101 -2.94 3.05 6.51
CA GLY A 101 -3.15 1.69 6.99
C GLY A 101 -4.31 1.58 7.97
N VAL A 102 -4.37 2.47 8.96
CA VAL A 102 -5.48 2.53 9.92
C VAL A 102 -6.82 2.75 9.21
N MET A 103 -6.85 3.63 8.19
CA MET A 103 -8.05 3.85 7.37
C MET A 103 -8.46 2.59 6.58
N LEU A 104 -7.49 1.85 6.05
CA LEU A 104 -7.74 0.61 5.30
C LEU A 104 -8.23 -0.53 6.20
N GLU A 105 -7.68 -0.67 7.40
CA GLU A 105 -8.16 -1.61 8.42
C GLU A 105 -9.61 -1.33 8.79
N THR A 106 -9.92 -0.05 9.09
CA THR A 106 -11.30 0.38 9.39
C THR A 106 -12.24 0.14 8.20
N ALA A 107 -11.80 0.38 6.97
CA ALA A 107 -12.62 0.13 5.78
C ALA A 107 -12.90 -1.36 5.57
N ALA A 108 -11.95 -2.24 5.89
CA ALA A 108 -12.13 -3.69 5.82
C ALA A 108 -13.13 -4.21 6.87
N GLU A 109 -13.16 -3.60 8.06
CA GLU A 109 -14.14 -3.95 9.12
C GLU A 109 -15.57 -3.50 8.80
N ILE A 110 -15.73 -2.42 8.04
CA ILE A 110 -17.04 -1.82 7.72
C ILE A 110 -17.62 -2.37 6.40
N ALA A 111 -16.79 -2.91 5.51
CA ALA A 111 -17.24 -3.42 4.22
C ALA A 111 -18.21 -4.61 4.42
N PRO A 112 -19.44 -4.56 3.87
CA PRO A 112 -20.29 -5.75 3.83
C PRO A 112 -19.56 -6.85 3.04
N GLU A 113 -19.70 -8.11 3.46
CA GLU A 113 -19.14 -9.24 2.72
C GLU A 113 -19.54 -9.12 1.25
N PRO A 114 -18.60 -9.24 0.29
CA PRO A 114 -18.94 -9.14 -1.11
C PRO A 114 -19.83 -10.33 -1.47
N GLU A 115 -21.14 -10.08 -1.52
CA GLU A 115 -22.11 -10.93 -2.21
C GLU A 115 -21.51 -11.26 -3.59
N ALA A 116 -21.16 -12.53 -3.81
CA ALA A 116 -20.52 -12.98 -5.04
C ALA A 116 -21.41 -12.62 -6.24
N GLY A 117 -21.03 -11.56 -6.95
CA GLY A 117 -21.73 -11.06 -8.14
C GLY A 117 -22.16 -9.59 -8.10
N ALA A 118 -22.09 -8.90 -6.97
CA ALA A 118 -22.45 -7.48 -6.89
C ALA A 118 -21.23 -6.58 -7.16
N GLY A 119 -20.74 -6.57 -8.40
CA GLY A 119 -19.88 -5.48 -8.84
C GLY A 119 -20.63 -4.15 -8.70
N PRO A 120 -19.97 -3.03 -8.35
CA PRO A 120 -20.62 -1.73 -8.40
C PRO A 120 -21.15 -1.53 -9.82
N GLY A 121 -22.47 -1.34 -9.95
CA GLY A 121 -23.12 -1.12 -11.23
C GLY A 121 -22.41 0.01 -12.00
N PRO A 122 -22.44 -0.03 -13.34
CA PRO A 122 -21.68 0.91 -14.16
C PRO A 122 -21.99 2.34 -13.72
N ARG A 123 -20.95 3.06 -13.27
CA ARG A 123 -21.00 4.51 -13.06
C ARG A 123 -20.94 5.21 -14.42
N SER A 124 -21.89 4.93 -15.30
CA SER A 124 -22.02 5.59 -16.60
C SER A 124 -22.80 6.90 -16.43
N ILE A 125 -22.40 7.92 -17.18
CA ILE A 125 -23.10 9.22 -17.24
C ILE A 125 -24.57 9.01 -17.67
N GLU A 126 -24.79 8.02 -18.52
CA GLU A 126 -26.11 7.58 -18.99
C GLU A 126 -26.99 7.04 -17.87
N ALA A 127 -26.42 6.27 -16.92
CA ALA A 127 -27.14 5.78 -15.74
C ALA A 127 -27.48 6.90 -14.74
N LEU A 128 -26.64 7.93 -14.64
CA LEU A 128 -26.91 9.12 -13.82
C LEU A 128 -28.00 10.01 -14.43
N ALA A 129 -28.06 10.10 -15.76
CA ALA A 129 -29.08 10.87 -16.48
C ALA A 129 -30.50 10.26 -16.32
N ALA A 130 -30.60 8.95 -16.11
CA ALA A 130 -31.86 8.24 -15.91
C ALA A 130 -32.52 8.48 -14.53
N LEU A 131 -31.79 9.07 -13.57
CA LEU A 131 -32.28 9.28 -12.19
C LEU A 131 -33.16 10.53 -12.02
N GLY A 132 -33.57 11.18 -13.10
CA GLY A 132 -34.69 12.14 -13.12
C GLY A 132 -34.61 13.26 -12.08
N GLY A 133 -34.08 14.42 -12.49
CA GLY A 133 -34.16 15.65 -11.69
C GLY A 133 -35.60 15.93 -11.26
N SER A 134 -35.80 16.11 -9.95
CA SER A 134 -36.99 16.72 -9.37
C SER A 134 -36.86 18.24 -9.41
#